data_AF-A0A7X8ILE6-F1
#
_entry.id   AF-A0A7X8ILE6-F1
#
_cell.length_a   1.000
_cell.length_b   1.000
_cell.length_c   1.000
_cell.angle_alpha   90.00
_cell.angle_beta   90.00
_cell.angle_gamma   90.00
#
_symmetry.space_group_name_H-M   'P 1'
#
loop_
_entity.id
_entity.type
_entity.pdbx_description
1 polymer ?
#
loop_
_entity_poly.entity_id
_entity_poly.type
_entity_poly.pdbx_seq_one_letter_code
_entity_poly.pdbx_strand_id
1 'polypeptide(L)'
;MIYDFLPFRPEITIALCSVLGLIVVDTALGVIMAISQGHFDLRKLPQFLRTNILPYAGGLLILALAGGNTQLQAIFFAAAAATSMKFLLEIKDKIKTIYDLKVLTAKKREN
;
A
#
# COMPACT_ATOMS: atom_id res chain seq x y z
N MET A 1 -22.87 -1.75 -3.05
CA MET A 1 -22.78 -3.07 -3.72
C MET A 1 -21.56 -3.90 -3.27
N ILE A 2 -20.45 -3.33 -2.77
CA ILE A 2 -19.37 -4.12 -2.11
C ILE A 2 -19.64 -4.37 -0.61
N TYR A 3 -20.37 -3.47 0.06
CA TYR A 3 -20.65 -3.54 1.50
C TYR A 3 -21.53 -4.73 1.91
N ASP A 4 -22.31 -5.31 0.99
CA ASP A 4 -23.25 -6.40 1.28
C ASP A 4 -22.56 -7.78 1.34
N PHE A 5 -21.33 -7.89 0.83
CA PHE A 5 -20.58 -9.15 0.77
C PHE A 5 -19.70 -9.39 2.00
N LEU A 6 -19.25 -8.33 2.68
CA LEU A 6 -18.36 -8.43 3.82
C LEU A 6 -19.13 -8.33 5.13
N PRO A 7 -18.77 -9.10 6.17
CA PRO A 7 -19.47 -9.10 7.46
C PRO A 7 -19.22 -7.84 8.31
N PHE A 8 -18.65 -6.78 7.71
CA PHE A 8 -18.23 -5.57 8.42
C PHE A 8 -19.26 -4.45 8.28
N ARG A 9 -19.22 -3.51 9.24
CA ARG A 9 -19.93 -2.23 9.10
C ARG A 9 -19.44 -1.47 7.86
N PRO A 10 -20.29 -0.68 7.21
CA PRO A 10 -19.93 -0.02 5.95
C PRO A 10 -18.73 0.92 6.11
N GLU A 11 -18.60 1.63 7.24
CA GLU A 11 -17.49 2.56 7.48
C GLU A 11 -16.14 1.84 7.59
N ILE A 12 -16.13 0.66 8.25
CA ILE A 12 -14.94 -0.19 8.37
C ILE A 12 -14.56 -0.74 6.99
N THR A 13 -15.56 -1.18 6.22
CA THR A 13 -15.33 -1.71 4.86
C THR A 13 -14.71 -0.64 3.95
N ILE A 14 -15.25 0.58 3.96
CA ILE A 14 -14.72 1.69 3.15
C ILE A 14 -13.27 1.97 3.53
N ALA A 15 -12.98 2.14 4.82
CA ALA A 15 -11.64 2.45 5.28
C ALA A 15 -10.66 1.32 4.95
N LEU A 16 -11.04 0.07 5.21
CA LEU A 16 -10.21 -1.10 4.92
C LEU A 16 -9.90 -1.20 3.42
N CYS A 17 -10.92 -1.13 2.55
CA CYS A 17 -10.73 -1.16 1.10
C CYS A 17 -9.85 0.00 0.61
N SER A 18 -9.99 1.19 1.21
CA SER A 18 -9.20 2.36 0.84
C SER A 18 -7.71 2.16 1.17
N VAL A 19 -7.40 1.68 2.38
CA VAL A 19 -5.99 1.43 2.78
C VAL A 19 -5.39 0.28 1.99
N LEU A 20 -6.15 -0.81 1.77
CA LEU A 20 -5.69 -1.91 0.93
C LEU A 20 -5.45 -1.46 -0.51
N GLY A 21 -6.28 -0.55 -1.04
CA GLY A 21 -6.07 0.08 -2.34
C GLY A 21 -4.74 0.84 -2.41
N LEU A 22 -4.42 1.64 -1.40
CA LEU A 22 -3.12 2.35 -1.30
C LEU A 22 -1.94 1.37 -1.27
N ILE A 23 -2.05 0.29 -0.50
CA ILE A 23 -1.03 -0.76 -0.41
C ILE A 23 -0.77 -1.40 -1.79
N VAL A 24 -1.83 -1.67 -2.55
CA VAL A 24 -1.72 -2.23 -3.90
C VAL A 24 -1.03 -1.25 -4.85
N VAL A 25 -1.42 0.04 -4.83
CA VAL A 25 -0.79 1.08 -5.65
C VAL A 25 0.69 1.23 -5.30
N ASP A 26 1.02 1.29 -4.02
CA ASP A 26 2.39 1.39 -3.53
C ASP A 26 3.26 0.19 -3.96
N THR A 27 2.69 -1.01 -3.90
CA THR A 27 3.35 -2.24 -4.35
C THR A 27 3.63 -2.20 -5.84
N ALA A 28 2.64 -1.80 -6.65
CA ALA A 28 2.78 -1.68 -8.10
C ALA A 28 3.88 -0.67 -8.48
N LEU A 29 3.89 0.50 -7.82
CA LEU A 29 4.96 1.50 -8.01
C LEU A 29 6.32 0.98 -7.56
N GLY A 30 6.40 0.22 -6.47
CA GLY A 30 7.64 -0.42 -6.03
C GLY A 30 8.20 -1.39 -7.07
N VAL A 31 7.32 -2.18 -7.71
CA VAL A 31 7.71 -3.06 -8.83
C VAL A 31 8.20 -2.26 -10.03
N ILE A 32 7.46 -1.22 -10.45
CA ILE A 32 7.86 -0.36 -11.58
C ILE A 32 9.21 0.32 -11.32
N MET A 33 9.43 0.81 -10.10
CA MET A 33 10.68 1.44 -9.69
C MET A 33 11.83 0.44 -9.73
N ALA A 34 11.65 -0.77 -9.18
CA ALA A 34 12.68 -1.82 -9.19
C ALA A 34 13.07 -2.24 -10.62
N ILE A 35 12.10 -2.33 -11.53
CA ILE A 35 12.34 -2.58 -12.96
C ILE A 35 13.14 -1.42 -13.57
N SER A 36 12.73 -0.18 -13.28
CA SER A 36 13.39 1.03 -13.81
C SER A 36 14.83 1.17 -13.32
N GLN A 37 15.16 0.65 -12.15
CA GLN A 37 16.51 0.63 -11.58
C GLN A 37 17.35 -0.58 -12.06
N GLY A 38 16.76 -1.53 -12.79
CA GLY A 38 17.47 -2.75 -13.22
C GLY A 38 17.76 -3.75 -12.09
N HIS A 39 17.13 -3.59 -10.93
CA HIS A 39 17.32 -4.44 -9.75
C HIS A 39 16.12 -5.36 -9.48
N PHE A 40 15.18 -5.46 -10.42
CA PHE A 40 14.01 -6.31 -10.26
C PHE A 40 14.39 -7.80 -10.25
N ASP A 41 14.09 -8.46 -9.14
CA ASP A 41 14.24 -9.90 -8.97
C ASP A 41 12.90 -10.48 -8.51
N LEU A 42 12.26 -11.25 -9.40
CA LEU A 42 10.97 -11.89 -9.15
C LEU A 42 11.01 -12.82 -7.93
N ARG A 43 12.18 -13.39 -7.60
CA ARG A 43 12.36 -14.28 -6.44
C ARG A 43 12.28 -13.51 -5.11
N LYS A 44 12.51 -12.19 -5.13
CA LYS A 44 12.38 -11.33 -3.95
C LYS A 44 10.96 -10.82 -3.76
N LEU A 45 10.08 -10.96 -4.75
CA LEU A 45 8.70 -10.47 -4.65
C LEU A 45 7.90 -11.15 -3.52
N PRO A 46 7.93 -12.49 -3.34
CA PRO A 46 7.24 -13.12 -2.21
C PRO A 46 7.77 -12.64 -0.86
N GLN A 47 9.09 -12.44 -0.75
CA GLN A 47 9.71 -11.90 0.45
C GLN A 47 9.25 -10.47 0.72
N PHE A 48 9.22 -9.62 -0.31
CA PHE A 48 8.72 -8.24 -0.21
C PHE A 48 7.27 -8.19 0.28
N LEU A 49 6.38 -9.02 -0.29
CA LEU A 49 5.00 -9.09 0.14
C LEU A 49 4.89 -9.51 1.61
N ARG A 50 5.68 -10.49 2.05
CA ARG A 50 5.69 -10.97 3.43
C ARG A 50 6.16 -9.93 4.44
N THR A 51 7.14 -9.11 4.10
CA THR A 51 7.73 -8.14 5.04
C THR A 51 7.04 -6.79 5.02
N ASN A 52 6.54 -6.35 3.87
CA ASN A 52 6.07 -4.97 3.68
C ASN A 52 4.56 -4.86 3.49
N ILE A 53 3.87 -5.94 3.11
CA ILE A 53 2.45 -5.90 2.74
C ILE A 53 1.59 -6.68 3.72
N LEU A 54 1.90 -7.97 3.92
CA LEU A 54 1.12 -8.86 4.79
C LEU A 54 0.95 -8.35 6.24
N PRO A 55 1.97 -7.75 6.90
CA PRO A 55 1.79 -7.27 8.26
C PRO A 55 0.74 -6.15 8.35
N TYR A 56 0.69 -5.24 7.38
CA TYR A 56 -0.27 -4.14 7.34
C TYR A 56 -1.65 -4.63 6.94
N ALA A 57 -1.75 -5.39 5.84
CA ALA A 57 -3.03 -5.92 5.36
C ALA A 57 -3.65 -6.86 6.39
N GLY A 58 -2.86 -7.81 6.92
CA GLY A 58 -3.31 -8.76 7.95
C GLY A 58 -3.67 -8.09 9.26
N GLY A 59 -2.84 -7.16 9.76
CA GLY A 59 -3.13 -6.41 10.98
C GLY A 59 -4.42 -5.60 10.88
N LEU A 60 -4.64 -4.90 9.76
CA LEU A 60 -5.86 -4.14 9.52
C LEU A 60 -7.09 -5.04 9.37
N LEU A 61 -6.95 -6.21 8.73
CA LEU A 61 -8.04 -7.19 8.63
C LEU A 61 -8.46 -7.72 10.01
N ILE A 62 -7.50 -8.04 10.87
CA ILE A 62 -7.78 -8.50 12.24
C ILE A 62 -8.48 -7.38 13.03
N LEU A 63 -8.00 -6.14 12.93
CA LEU A 63 -8.64 -4.99 13.58
C LEU A 63 -10.05 -4.72 13.03
N ALA A 64 -10.26 -4.88 11.72
CA ALA A 64 -11.57 -4.74 11.10
C ALA A 64 -12.57 -5.79 11.62
N LEU A 65 -12.14 -7.06 11.78
CA LEU A 65 -12.94 -8.12 12.39
C LEU A 65 -13.29 -7.81 13.85
N ALA A 66 -12.36 -7.18 14.59
CA ALA A 66 -12.58 -6.78 15.97
C ALA A 66 -13.41 -5.49 16.13
N GLY A 67 -13.62 -4.73 15.05
CA GLY A 67 -14.30 -3.43 15.04
C GLY A 67 -15.81 -3.46 15.33
N GLY A 68 -16.38 -4.62 15.68
CA GLY A 68 -17.72 -4.72 16.26
C GLY A 68 -17.84 -4.03 17.64
N ASN A 69 -16.72 -3.95 18.38
CA ASN A 69 -16.58 -3.20 19.63
C ASN A 69 -16.14 -1.75 19.34
N THR A 70 -16.81 -0.77 19.95
CA THR A 70 -16.57 0.67 19.72
C THR A 70 -15.15 1.14 20.05
N GLN A 71 -14.51 0.58 21.08
CA GLN A 71 -13.13 0.90 21.44
C GLN A 71 -12.14 0.34 20.40
N LEU A 72 -12.37 -0.89 19.93
CA LEU A 72 -11.54 -1.51 18.90
C LEU A 72 -11.77 -0.87 17.52
N GLN A 73 -12.97 -0.36 17.26
CA GLN A 73 -13.28 0.42 16.07
C GLN A 73 -12.44 1.70 15.99
N ALA A 74 -12.28 2.42 17.10
CA ALA A 74 -11.40 3.60 17.14
C ALA A 74 -9.93 3.23 16.87
N ILE A 75 -9.46 2.11 17.42
CA ILE A 75 -8.10 1.59 17.16
C ILE A 75 -7.94 1.22 15.70
N PHE A 76 -8.93 0.57 15.09
CA PHE A 76 -8.95 0.28 13.66
C PHE A 76 -8.81 1.54 12.82
N PHE A 77 -9.61 2.58 13.07
CA PHE A 77 -9.54 3.82 12.29
C PHE A 77 -8.22 4.55 12.48
N ALA A 78 -7.67 4.57 13.70
CA ALA A 78 -6.35 5.15 13.96
C ALA A 78 -5.25 4.40 13.20
N ALA A 79 -5.27 3.06 13.23
CA ALA A 79 -4.33 2.22 12.49
C ALA A 79 -4.47 2.39 10.97
N ALA A 80 -5.70 2.45 10.47
CA ALA A 80 -6.01 2.69 9.06
C ALA A 80 -5.49 4.06 8.60
N ALA A 81 -5.71 5.11 9.39
CA ALA A 81 -5.24 6.46 9.09
C ALA A 81 -3.69 6.53 9.07
N ALA A 82 -3.04 5.98 10.09
CA ALA A 82 -1.57 5.95 10.16
C ALA A 82 -0.96 5.15 9.00
N THR A 83 -1.55 3.99 8.68
CA THR A 83 -1.11 3.16 7.55
C THR A 83 -1.32 3.87 6.21
N SER A 84 -2.48 4.52 6.02
CA SER A 84 -2.76 5.29 4.82
C SER A 84 -1.75 6.42 4.63
N MET A 85 -1.44 7.17 5.70
CA MET A 85 -0.46 8.25 5.67
C MET A 85 0.91 7.73 5.24
N LYS A 86 1.36 6.61 5.81
CA LYS A 86 2.61 5.96 5.43
C LYS A 86 2.65 5.67 3.92
N PHE A 87 1.64 4.96 3.40
CA PHE A 87 1.64 4.56 2.00
C PHE A 87 1.47 5.74 1.03
N LEU A 88 0.76 6.80 1.42
CA LEU A 88 0.69 8.03 0.62
C LEU A 88 2.07 8.69 0.47
N LEU A 89 2.86 8.73 1.53
CA LEU A 89 4.23 9.25 1.48
C LEU A 89 5.13 8.38 0.59
N GLU A 90 5.09 7.06 0.77
CA GLU A 90 5.88 6.12 -0.05
C GLU A 90 5.50 6.20 -1.54
N ILE A 91 4.21 6.31 -1.86
CA ILE A 91 3.71 6.51 -3.23
C ILE A 91 4.30 7.80 -3.83
N LYS A 92 4.22 8.91 -3.09
CA LYS A 92 4.76 10.20 -3.54
C LYS A 92 6.26 10.12 -3.82
N ASP A 93 7.00 9.50 -2.91
CA ASP A 93 8.45 9.36 -3.04
C ASP A 93 8.83 8.48 -4.24
N LYS A 94 8.15 7.34 -4.43
CA LYS A 94 8.35 6.45 -5.57
C LYS A 94 8.05 7.12 -6.91
N ILE A 95 6.95 7.89 -7.00
CA ILE A 95 6.61 8.66 -8.21
C ILE A 95 7.73 9.63 -8.56
N LYS A 96 8.23 10.38 -7.57
CA LYS A 96 9.35 11.31 -7.76
C LYS A 96 10.61 10.58 -8.22
N THR A 97 10.97 9.48 -7.59
CA THR A 97 12.16 8.69 -7.98
C THR A 97 12.05 8.15 -9.41
N ILE A 98 10.89 7.60 -9.80
CA ILE A 98 10.67 7.11 -11.16
C ILE A 98 10.82 8.25 -12.18
N TYR A 99 10.29 9.44 -11.87
CA TYR A 99 10.42 10.61 -12.73
C TYR A 99 11.89 11.05 -12.88
N ASP A 100 12.61 11.16 -11.77
CA ASP A 100 14.04 11.56 -11.77
C ASP A 100 14.89 10.58 -12.59
N LEU A 101 14.67 9.27 -12.45
CA LEU A 101 15.37 8.22 -13.22
C LEU A 101 15.14 8.36 -14.73
N LYS A 102 13.90 8.68 -15.15
CA LYS A 102 13.58 8.88 -16.57
C LYS A 102 14.30 10.11 -17.13
N VAL A 103 14.31 11.22 -16.39
CA VAL A 103 15.00 12.46 -16.80
C VAL A 103 16.50 12.25 -16.98
N LEU A 104 17.15 11.56 -16.03
CA LEU A 104 18.58 11.25 -16.10
C LEU A 104 18.92 10.33 -17.28
N THR A 105 18.06 9.35 -17.56
CA THR A 105 18.25 8.43 -18.68
C THR A 105 18.09 9.13 -20.03
N ALA A 106 17.17 10.10 -20.14
CA ALA A 106 16.99 10.91 -21.34
C ALA A 106 18.23 11.79 -21.62
N LYS A 107 18.72 12.51 -20.61
CA LYS A 107 19.91 13.38 -20.74
C LYS A 107 21.17 12.61 -21.17
N LYS A 108 21.34 11.37 -20.73
CA LYS A 108 22.49 10.52 -21.13
C LYS A 108 22.46 10.11 -22.60
N ARG A 109 21.29 10.11 -23.26
CA ARG A 109 21.16 9.75 -24.69
C ARG A 109 21.43 10.91 -25.65
N GLU A 110 21.45 12.14 -25.14
CA GLU A 110 21.69 13.37 -25.92
C GLU A 110 23.18 13.79 -25.96
N ASN A 111 24.03 13.13 -25.16
CA ASN A 111 25.49 13.25 -25.17
C ASN A 111 26.14 12.03 -25.83
#